data_AF-A0A7U9S229-F1
#
_entry.id   AF-A0A7U9S229-F1
#
_cell.length_a   1.000
_cell.length_b   1.000
_cell.length_c   1.000
_cell.angle_alpha   90.00
_cell.angle_beta   90.00
_cell.angle_gamma   90.00
#
_symmetry.space_group_name_H-M   'P 1'
#
loop_
_entity.id
_entity.type
_entity.pdbx_description
1 polymer ?
#
loop_
_entity_poly.entity_id
_entity_poly.type
_entity_poly.pdbx_seq_one_letter_code
_entity_poly.pdbx_strand_id
1 'polypeptide(L)' 'MNNRELAKKLIDRIPESRLPYVISYLQGASVPDEIPNADTRQAFAELEKGGGYKFSGTTEDLFAVLMED' A
#
# COMPACT_ATOMS: atom_id res chain seq x y z
N MET A 1 -15.05 -26.17 -2.64
CA MET A 1 -13.60 -26.03 -2.41
C MET A 1 -13.27 -24.56 -2.46
N ASN A 2 -12.80 -23.96 -1.37
CA ASN A 2 -12.49 -22.52 -1.35
C ASN A 2 -11.05 -22.27 -1.86
N ASN A 3 -10.74 -21.02 -2.22
CA ASN A 3 -9.42 -20.67 -2.77
C ASN A 3 -8.25 -21.05 -1.85
N ARG A 4 -8.47 -21.02 -0.52
CA ARG A 4 -7.45 -21.40 0.47
C ARG A 4 -7.16 -22.90 0.44
N GLU A 5 -8.17 -23.75 0.28
CA GLU A 5 -8.01 -25.20 0.14
C GLU A 5 -7.31 -25.56 -1.18
N LEU A 6 -7.65 -24.87 -2.27
CA LEU A 6 -6.97 -25.05 -3.55
C LEU A 6 -5.48 -24.67 -3.46
N ALA A 7 -5.16 -23.53 -2.85
CA ALA A 7 -3.79 -23.07 -2.71
C ALA A 7 -2.92 -24.07 -1.93
N LYS A 8 -3.42 -24.62 -0.82
CA LYS A 8 -2.71 -25.66 -0.04
C LYS A 8 -2.38 -26.88 -0.89
N LYS A 9 -3.36 -27.41 -1.63
CA LYS A 9 -3.17 -28.57 -2.52
C LYS A 9 -2.16 -28.30 -3.64
N LEU A 10 -2.06 -27.05 -4.10
CA LEU A 10 -1.09 -26.67 -5.12
C LEU A 10 0.32 -26.63 -4.53
N ILE A 11 0.50 -26.07 -3.33
CA ILE A 11 1.79 -26.00 -2.63
C ILE A 11 2.39 -27.40 -2.47
N ASP A 12 1.59 -28.38 -2.04
CA ASP A 12 2.04 -29.77 -1.83
C ASP A 12 2.58 -30.46 -3.10
N ARG A 13 2.30 -29.90 -4.29
CA ARG A 13 2.75 -30.45 -5.59
C ARG A 13 3.99 -29.76 -6.14
N ILE A 14 4.48 -28.71 -5.48
CA ILE A 14 5.61 -27.92 -5.96
C ILE A 14 6.91 -28.66 -5.61
N PRO A 15 7.82 -28.88 -6.59
CA PRO A 15 9.13 -29.45 -6.29
C PRO A 15 9.89 -28.57 -5.29
N GLU A 16 10.62 -29.18 -4.35
CA GLU A 16 11.36 -28.47 -3.30
C GLU A 16 12.31 -27.40 -3.86
N SER A 17 12.95 -27.67 -5.01
CA SER A 17 13.83 -26.72 -5.70
C SER A 17 13.16 -25.44 -6.18
N ARG A 18 11.82 -25.42 -6.25
CA ARG A 18 11.01 -24.25 -6.65
C ARG A 18 10.29 -23.60 -5.46
N LEU A 19 10.23 -24.28 -4.32
CA LEU A 19 9.53 -23.80 -3.13
C LEU A 19 10.06 -22.45 -2.62
N PRO A 20 11.38 -22.14 -2.65
CA PRO A 20 11.88 -20.83 -2.21
C PRO A 20 11.26 -19.64 -2.95
N TYR A 21 11.03 -19.75 -4.27
CA TYR A 21 10.42 -18.68 -5.06
C TYR A 21 8.96 -18.43 -4.67
N VAL A 22 8.25 -19.50 -4.31
CA VAL A 22 6.84 -19.45 -3.91
C VAL A 22 6.70 -18.91 -2.50
N ILE A 23 7.60 -19.32 -1.59
CA ILE A 23 7.64 -18.82 -0.20
C ILE A 23 7.81 -17.30 -0.19
N SER A 24 8.75 -16.75 -0.98
CA SER A 24 8.95 -15.30 -1.06
C SER A 24 7.69 -14.55 -1.48
N TYR A 25 6.94 -15.09 -2.43
CA TYR A 25 5.67 -14.50 -2.85
C TYR A 25 4.60 -14.58 -1.75
N LEU A 26 4.48 -15.73 -1.08
CA LEU A 26 3.53 -15.93 0.02
C LEU A 26 3.85 -15.04 1.24
N GLN A 27 5.12 -14.79 1.53
CA GLN A 27 5.53 -13.85 2.57
C GLN A 27 5.02 -12.44 2.27
N GLY A 28 5.21 -11.95 1.04
CA GLY A 28 4.67 -10.66 0.61
C GLY A 28 3.15 -10.61 0.65
N ALA A 29 2.47 -11.64 0.14
CA ALA A 29 1.01 -11.71 0.15
C ALA A 29 0.39 -11.89 1.55
N SER A 30 1.20 -12.26 2.55
CA SER A 30 0.77 -12.39 3.96
C SER A 30 0.88 -11.09 4.75
N VAL A 31 1.51 -10.06 4.19
CA VAL A 31 1.51 -8.72 4.76
C VAL A 31 0.07 -8.22 4.74
N PRO A 32 -0.54 -7.88 5.89
CA PRO A 32 -1.87 -7.31 5.91
C PRO A 32 -1.93 -6.03 5.09
N ASP A 33 -3.08 -5.74 4.50
CA ASP A 33 -3.30 -4.43 3.90
C ASP A 33 -3.04 -3.34 4.95
N GLU A 34 -2.12 -2.44 4.65
CA GLU A 34 -1.86 -1.31 5.52
C GLU A 34 -3.03 -0.33 5.42
N ILE A 35 -3.65 -0.06 6.55
CA ILE A 35 -4.61 1.03 6.65
C ILE A 35 -3.81 2.27 7.08
N PRO A 36 -3.80 3.37 6.30
CA PRO A 36 -3.15 4.61 6.71
C PRO A 36 -3.63 5.04 8.09
N ASN A 37 -2.80 5.74 8.87
CA ASN A 37 -3.20 6.21 10.20
C ASN A 37 -4.44 7.15 10.14
N ALA A 38 -5.00 7.48 11.30
CA ALA A 38 -6.23 8.28 11.37
C ALA A 38 -6.08 9.64 10.65
N ASP A 39 -4.95 10.31 10.84
CA ASP A 39 -4.68 11.64 10.30
C ASP A 39 -4.58 11.61 8.77
N THR A 40 -3.88 10.62 8.21
CA THR A 40 -3.80 10.43 6.76
C THR A 40 -5.16 10.14 6.14
N ARG A 41 -5.99 9.32 6.78
CA ARG A 41 -7.35 9.05 6.30
C ARG A 41 -8.23 10.30 6.35
N GLN A 42 -8.06 11.15 7.37
CA GLN A 42 -8.77 12.42 7.45
C GLN A 42 -8.36 13.37 6.31
N ALA A 43 -7.06 13.46 6.01
CA ALA A 43 -6.57 14.26 4.88
C ALA A 43 -7.15 13.76 3.53
N PHE A 44 -7.24 12.45 3.32
CA PHE A 44 -7.92 11.90 2.14
C PHE A 44 -9.40 12.29 2.07
N ALA A 45 -10.12 12.16 3.18
CA ALA A 45 -11.54 12.53 3.26
C ALA A 45 -11.79 14.04 3.05
N GLU A 46 -10.82 14.90 3.40
CA GLU A 46 -10.86 16.33 3.10
C GLU A 46 -10.75 16.59 1.59
N LEU A 47 -9.77 15.97 0.92
CA LEU A 47 -9.55 16.11 -0.51
C LEU A 47 -10.75 15.60 -1.33
N GLU A 48 -11.36 14.49 -0.93
CA GLU A 48 -12.57 13.94 -1.57
C GLU A 48 -13.77 14.90 -1.51
N LYS A 49 -13.83 15.76 -0.49
CA LYS A 49 -14.86 16.80 -0.33
C LYS A 49 -14.53 18.10 -1.07
N GLY A 50 -13.44 18.13 -1.84
CA GLY A 50 -12.96 19.32 -2.52
C GLY A 50 -12.30 20.35 -1.60
N GLY A 51 -11.90 19.93 -0.39
CA GLY A 51 -11.09 20.73 0.53
C GLY A 51 -9.60 20.69 0.17
N GLY A 52 -8.75 20.89 1.17
CA GLY A 52 -7.31 20.99 1.00
C GLY A 52 -6.85 22.33 0.44
N TYR A 53 -5.54 22.50 0.41
CA TYR A 53 -4.91 23.72 -0.09
C TYR A 53 -4.32 23.48 -1.48
N LYS A 54 -4.86 24.17 -2.49
CA LYS A 54 -4.28 24.20 -3.83
C LYS A 54 -3.30 25.35 -3.92
N PHE A 55 -2.01 25.03 -4.00
CA PHE A 55 -0.98 26.02 -4.26
C PHE A 55 -0.99 26.48 -5.73
N SER A 56 -0.72 27.76 -5.95
CA SER A 56 -0.52 28.35 -7.28
C SER A 56 0.68 29.28 -7.24
N GLY A 57 1.63 29.10 -8.15
CA GLY A 57 2.89 29.82 -8.15
C GLY A 57 3.99 29.00 -8.79
N THR A 58 5.24 29.42 -8.61
CA THR A 58 6.39 28.62 -9.04
C THR A 58 6.70 27.53 -7.99
N THR A 59 7.49 26.54 -8.37
CA THR A 59 7.99 25.54 -7.44
C THR A 59 8.87 26.16 -6.34
N GLU A 60 9.60 27.23 -6.64
CA GLU A 60 10.42 27.98 -5.66
C GLU A 60 9.53 28.61 -4.58
N ASP A 61 8.44 29.25 -4.98
CA ASP A 61 7.46 29.84 -4.06
C ASP A 61 6.81 28.77 -3.15
N LEU A 62 6.52 27.57 -3.69
CA LEU A 62 5.98 26.46 -2.89
C LEU A 62 6.96 26.04 -1.79
N PHE A 63 8.25 25.92 -2.13
CA PHE A 63 9.27 25.54 -1.16
C PHE A 63 9.51 26.63 -0.12
N ALA A 64 9.41 27.91 -0.47
CA ALA A 64 9.45 28.99 0.51
C ALA A 64 8.34 28.82 1.56
N VAL A 65 7.10 28.58 1.13
CA VAL A 65 5.94 28.38 2.02
C VAL A 65 6.10 27.13 2.91
N LEU A 66 6.58 26.01 2.36
CA LEU A 66 6.72 24.76 3.12
C LEU A 66 7.85 24.80 4.16
N MET A 67 8.80 25.72 4.03
CA MET A 67 9.97 25.84 4.90
C MET A 67 9.83 26.99 5.91
N GLU A 68 8.68 27.68 5.92
CA GLU A 68 8.35 28.75 6.88
C GLU A 68 7.75 28.22 8.20
N ASP A 69 7.48 26.92 8.30
CA ASP A 69 7.14 26.18 9.54
C ASP A 69 8.36 25.46 10.14
#